data_AF-A0A8J2ZRI2-F1
#
_entry.id   AF-A0A8J2ZRI2-F1
#
_cell.length_a   1.000
_cell.length_b   1.000
_cell.length_c   1.000
_cell.angle_alpha   90.00
_cell.angle_beta   90.00
_cell.angle_gamma   90.00
#
_symmetry.space_group_name_H-M   'P 1'
#
loop_
_entity.id
_entity.type
_entity.pdbx_description
1 polymer ?
#
loop_
_entity_poly.entity_id
_entity_poly.type
_entity_poly.pdbx_seq_one_letter_code
_entity_poly.pdbx_strand_id
1 'polypeptide(L)'
;MRFLILFTPTDKWKKDIFFNDQPFMPEHVVYVQQAFDQGHVLLAGPFMDFSGGAIVIDFDTEEAAKAFVKKDPIVQNGVFSYQMKEWNVGMSKLENKNPQVGLDFIERKRKKQKKLGII
;
A
#
# COMPACT_ATOMS: atom_id res chain seq x y z
N MET A 1 -1.56 -12.31 3.14
CA MET A 1 -0.56 -11.39 3.74
C MET A 1 -0.78 -10.00 3.18
N ARG A 2 -0.75 -8.95 4.01
CA ARG A 2 -0.99 -7.58 3.52
C ARG A 2 0.25 -6.85 3.10
N PHE A 3 0.11 -6.05 2.05
CA PHE A 3 1.15 -5.17 1.57
C PHE A 3 0.56 -3.79 1.27
N LEU A 4 1.36 -2.75 1.55
CA LEU A 4 1.12 -1.40 1.08
C LEU A 4 2.02 -1.14 -0.12
N ILE A 5 1.43 -0.65 -1.21
CA ILE A 5 2.13 -0.16 -2.39
C ILE A 5 1.97 1.36 -2.41
N LEU A 6 3.09 2.06 -2.59
CA LEU A 6 3.13 3.50 -2.84
C LEU A 6 3.66 3.72 -4.25
N PHE A 7 2.88 4.39 -5.08
CA PHE A 7 3.25 4.77 -6.44
C PHE A 7 3.76 6.21 -6.48
N THR A 8 4.85 6.45 -7.21
CA THR A 8 5.44 7.77 -7.41
C THR A 8 5.63 8.03 -8.91
N PRO A 9 5.11 9.14 -9.46
CA PRO A 9 5.29 9.51 -10.87
C PRO A 9 6.77 9.53 -11.26
N THR A 10 7.06 9.11 -12.48
CA THR A 10 8.40 9.22 -13.07
C THR A 10 8.48 10.38 -14.05
N ASP A 11 9.59 10.47 -14.78
CA ASP A 11 9.77 11.37 -15.92
C ASP A 11 8.82 11.09 -17.10
N LYS A 12 8.17 9.91 -17.14
CA LYS A 12 7.17 9.59 -18.16
C LYS A 12 5.78 10.18 -17.87
N TRP A 13 5.53 10.63 -16.64
CA TRP A 13 4.31 11.35 -16.27
C TRP A 13 4.20 12.68 -17.02
N LYS A 14 2.99 13.04 -17.47
CA LYS A 14 2.74 14.25 -18.26
C LYS A 14 2.11 15.33 -17.39
N LYS A 15 2.78 16.48 -17.24
CA LYS A 15 2.38 17.56 -16.32
C LYS A 15 1.01 18.17 -16.63
N ASP A 16 0.65 18.27 -17.91
CA ASP A 16 -0.57 18.96 -18.37
C ASP A 16 -1.70 18.00 -18.79
N ILE A 17 -1.58 16.73 -18.41
CA ILE A 17 -2.57 15.70 -18.70
C ILE A 17 -3.30 15.36 -17.40
N PHE A 18 -4.63 15.30 -17.48
CA PHE A 18 -5.45 14.90 -16.35
C PHE A 18 -5.07 13.49 -15.89
N PHE A 19 -5.16 13.22 -14.59
CA PHE A 19 -4.56 12.02 -14.00
C PHE A 19 -5.08 10.71 -14.64
N ASN A 20 -6.36 10.63 -14.98
CA ASN A 20 -6.97 9.46 -15.63
C ASN A 20 -6.54 9.26 -17.09
N ASP A 21 -6.05 10.32 -17.74
CA ASP A 21 -5.65 10.32 -19.15
C ASP A 21 -4.14 10.10 -19.33
N GLN A 22 -3.42 9.81 -18.24
CA GLN A 22 -1.98 9.55 -18.29
C GLN A 22 -1.68 8.30 -19.12
N PRO A 23 -0.49 8.21 -19.74
CA PRO A 23 -0.09 7.02 -20.48
C PRO A 23 -0.24 5.75 -19.62
N PHE A 24 -0.91 4.73 -20.16
CA PHE A 24 -1.15 3.44 -19.50
C PHE A 24 -2.04 3.48 -18.24
N MET A 25 -2.62 4.63 -17.90
CA MET A 25 -3.55 4.75 -16.77
C MET A 25 -4.86 4.01 -16.98
N PRO A 26 -5.52 4.04 -18.15
CA PRO A 26 -6.73 3.25 -18.38
C PRO A 26 -6.53 1.75 -18.13
N GLU A 27 -5.41 1.20 -18.60
CA GLU A 27 -5.05 -0.20 -18.41
C GLU A 27 -4.74 -0.52 -16.95
N HIS A 28 -4.08 0.39 -16.23
CA HIS A 28 -3.87 0.28 -14.79
C HIS A 28 -5.19 0.24 -14.02
N VAL A 29 -6.12 1.14 -14.32
CA VAL A 29 -7.43 1.19 -13.66
C VAL A 29 -8.19 -0.12 -13.86
N VAL A 30 -8.21 -0.66 -15.10
CA VAL A 30 -8.83 -1.96 -15.38
C VAL A 30 -8.12 -3.10 -14.63
N TYR A 31 -6.79 -3.10 -14.62
CA TYR A 31 -5.98 -4.12 -13.93
C TYR A 31 -6.24 -4.15 -12.42
N VAL A 32 -6.25 -2.97 -11.78
CA VAL A 32 -6.55 -2.83 -10.34
C VAL A 32 -8.00 -3.22 -10.05
N GLN A 33 -8.96 -2.85 -10.91
CA GLN A 33 -10.35 -3.23 -10.75
C GLN A 33 -10.53 -4.75 -10.78
N GLN A 34 -9.91 -5.45 -11.73
CA GLN A 34 -9.98 -6.91 -11.80
C GLN A 34 -9.43 -7.58 -10.53
N ALA A 35 -8.34 -7.05 -9.99
CA ALA A 35 -7.76 -7.55 -8.75
C ALA A 35 -8.62 -7.23 -7.52
N PHE A 36 -9.33 -6.09 -7.53
CA PHE A 36 -10.33 -5.76 -6.51
C PHE A 36 -11.50 -6.74 -6.54
N ASP A 37 -12.02 -7.05 -7.74
CA ASP A 37 -13.12 -8.01 -7.91
C ASP A 37 -12.74 -9.43 -7.43
N GLN A 38 -11.45 -9.77 -7.50
CA GLN A 38 -10.88 -11.02 -7.00
C GLN A 38 -10.55 -11.00 -5.50
N GLY A 39 -10.71 -9.86 -4.82
CA GLY A 39 -10.38 -9.69 -3.40
C GLY A 39 -8.89 -9.49 -3.10
N HIS A 40 -8.04 -9.33 -4.13
CA HIS A 40 -6.60 -9.09 -3.97
C HIS A 40 -6.25 -7.63 -3.68
N VAL A 41 -7.11 -6.68 -4.07
CA VAL A 41 -6.99 -5.26 -3.70
C VAL A 41 -8.06 -4.93 -2.67
N LEU A 42 -7.66 -4.38 -1.52
CA LEU A 42 -8.55 -4.03 -0.41
C LEU A 42 -8.91 -2.53 -0.42
N LEU A 43 -7.94 -1.68 -0.76
CA LEU A 43 -8.09 -0.23 -0.84
C LEU A 43 -7.17 0.28 -1.95
N ALA A 44 -7.65 1.21 -2.77
CA ALA A 44 -6.86 1.83 -3.83
C ALA A 44 -7.31 3.28 -4.06
N GLY A 45 -6.37 4.16 -4.39
CA GLY A 45 -6.71 5.49 -4.85
C GLY A 45 -5.50 6.41 -5.04
N PRO A 46 -5.68 7.51 -5.79
CA PRO A 46 -4.67 8.56 -5.89
C PRO A 46 -4.58 9.37 -4.60
N PHE A 47 -3.44 10.01 -4.37
CA PHE A 47 -3.34 11.08 -3.38
C PHE A 47 -4.02 12.35 -3.91
N MET A 48 -4.60 13.14 -3.02
CA MET A 48 -5.37 14.35 -3.40
C MET A 48 -4.52 15.44 -4.05
N ASP A 49 -3.20 15.42 -3.82
CA ASP A 49 -2.24 16.32 -4.45
C ASP A 49 -1.67 15.76 -5.77
N PHE A 50 -2.17 14.61 -6.21
CA PHE A 50 -1.72 13.89 -7.41
C PHE A 50 -0.22 13.59 -7.43
N SER A 51 0.43 13.56 -6.26
CA SER A 51 1.84 13.18 -6.12
C SER A 51 2.09 11.68 -6.33
N GLY A 52 1.02 10.90 -6.57
CA GLY A 52 1.04 9.46 -6.73
C GLY A 52 -0.26 8.81 -6.28
N GLY A 53 -0.14 7.59 -5.77
CA GLY A 53 -1.27 6.84 -5.22
C GLY A 53 -0.82 5.72 -4.29
N ALA A 54 -1.79 5.12 -3.62
CA ALA A 54 -1.56 3.99 -2.72
C ALA A 54 -2.55 2.86 -2.98
N ILE A 55 -2.06 1.63 -2.82
CA ILE A 55 -2.91 0.43 -2.87
C ILE A 55 -2.54 -0.49 -1.70
N VAL A 56 -3.55 -0.98 -0.99
CA VAL A 56 -3.43 -2.07 -0.02
C VAL A 56 -3.87 -3.36 -0.70
N ILE A 57 -2.98 -4.35 -0.75
CA ILE A 57 -3.23 -5.66 -1.37
C ILE A 57 -3.14 -6.80 -0.36
N ASP A 58 -3.80 -7.92 -0.67
CA ASP A 58 -3.72 -9.17 0.09
C ASP A 58 -3.36 -10.35 -0.83
N PHE A 59 -2.24 -11.00 -0.54
CA PHE A 59 -1.70 -12.14 -1.27
C PHE A 59 -1.09 -13.16 -0.32
N ASP A 60 -1.14 -14.44 -0.67
CA ASP A 60 -0.63 -15.52 0.18
C ASP A 60 0.89 -15.50 0.37
N THR A 61 1.63 -14.93 -0.59
CA THR A 61 3.09 -14.84 -0.55
C THR A 61 3.60 -13.49 -1.04
N GLU A 62 4.81 -13.13 -0.60
CA GLU A 62 5.49 -11.91 -1.07
C GLU A 62 5.83 -12.01 -2.57
N GLU A 63 6.14 -13.20 -3.08
CA GLU A 63 6.41 -13.44 -4.50
C GLU A 63 5.18 -13.14 -5.36
N ALA A 64 3.99 -13.57 -4.93
CA ALA A 64 2.73 -13.30 -5.63
C ALA A 64 2.41 -11.80 -5.62
N ALA A 65 2.57 -11.13 -4.46
CA ALA A 65 2.40 -9.68 -4.36
C ALA A 65 3.39 -8.92 -5.28
N LYS A 66 4.66 -9.30 -5.29
CA LYS A 66 5.67 -8.71 -6.19
C LYS A 66 5.32 -8.94 -7.65
N ALA A 67 4.85 -10.14 -8.01
CA ALA A 67 4.45 -10.47 -9.37
C ALA A 67 3.24 -9.64 -9.81
N PHE A 68 2.27 -9.40 -8.92
CA PHE A 68 1.13 -8.54 -9.18
C PHE A 68 1.56 -7.10 -9.52
N VAL A 69 2.40 -6.47 -8.71
CA VAL A 69 2.84 -5.08 -8.97
C VAL A 69 3.70 -4.98 -10.22
N LYS A 70 4.55 -5.97 -10.50
CA LYS A 70 5.38 -6.01 -11.72
C LYS A 70 4.61 -6.26 -13.00
N LYS A 71 3.36 -6.73 -12.91
CA LYS A 71 2.46 -6.96 -14.05
C LYS A 71 1.53 -5.78 -14.32
N ASP A 72 1.49 -4.79 -13.42
CA ASP A 72 0.70 -3.59 -13.59
C ASP A 72 1.20 -2.78 -14.81
N PRO A 73 0.36 -2.49 -15.83
CA PRO A 73 0.77 -1.78 -17.04
C PRO A 73 1.46 -0.45 -16.78
N ILE A 74 1.02 0.31 -15.76
CA ILE A 74 1.63 1.63 -15.46
C ILE A 74 3.04 1.50 -14.89
N VAL A 75 3.32 0.39 -14.20
CA VAL A 75 4.65 0.05 -13.66
C VAL A 75 5.55 -0.52 -14.76
N GLN A 76 5.04 -1.47 -15.56
CA GLN A 76 5.79 -2.08 -16.65
C GLN A 76 6.28 -1.05 -17.67
N ASN A 77 5.44 -0.06 -17.95
CA ASN A 77 5.79 1.03 -18.86
C ASN A 77 6.55 2.17 -18.17
N GLY A 78 6.79 2.06 -16.86
CA GLY A 78 7.61 2.99 -16.09
C GLY A 78 6.99 4.38 -15.94
N VAL A 79 5.66 4.52 -16.00
CA VAL A 79 4.95 5.77 -15.73
C VAL A 79 4.87 6.03 -14.23
N PHE A 80 4.71 4.95 -13.45
CA PHE A 80 4.95 4.95 -12.03
C PHE A 80 6.14 4.07 -11.66
N SER A 81 6.94 4.57 -10.71
CA SER A 81 7.77 3.73 -9.86
C SER A 81 6.97 3.33 -8.62
N TYR A 82 7.41 2.30 -7.90
CA TYR A 82 6.71 1.85 -6.70
C TYR A 82 7.64 1.48 -5.55
N GLN A 83 7.13 1.64 -4.34
CA GLN A 83 7.64 1.00 -3.14
C GLN A 83 6.59 0.05 -2.60
N MET A 84 7.00 -1.15 -2.19
CA MET A 84 6.11 -2.13 -1.57
C MET A 84 6.66 -2.55 -0.21
N LYS A 85 5.79 -2.61 0.78
CA LYS A 85 6.13 -3.08 2.13
C LYS A 85 5.08 -4.08 2.60
N GLU A 86 5.54 -5.21 3.12
CA GLU A 86 4.67 -6.08 3.90
C GLU A 86 4.19 -5.32 5.13
N TRP A 87 2.90 -5.43 5.41
CA TRP A 87 2.24 -4.75 6.50
C TRP A 87 1.63 -5.75 7.46
N ASN A 88 2.30 -5.94 8.60
CA ASN A 88 1.75 -6.68 9.72
C ASN A 88 0.64 -5.86 10.40
N VAL A 89 -0.59 -6.01 9.94
CA VAL A 89 -1.69 -5.18 10.42
C VAL A 89 -2.15 -5.60 11.82
N GLY A 90 -1.81 -4.75 12.79
CA GLY A 90 -2.22 -4.90 14.19
C GLY A 90 -3.56 -4.27 14.55
N MET A 91 -4.11 -3.38 13.70
CA MET A 91 -5.36 -2.65 13.95
C MET A 91 -6.18 -2.51 12.67
N SER A 92 -7.44 -2.91 12.68
CA SER A 92 -8.36 -2.74 11.55
C SER A 92 -9.81 -2.80 12.03
N LYS A 93 -10.61 -1.78 11.73
CA LYS A 93 -12.07 -1.82 11.94
C LYS A 93 -12.78 -2.70 10.92
N LEU A 94 -12.26 -2.77 9.70
CA LEU A 94 -12.81 -3.61 8.63
C LEU A 94 -12.69 -5.11 8.94
N GLU A 95 -11.69 -5.49 9.73
CA GLU A 95 -11.44 -6.88 10.10
C GLU A 95 -11.61 -7.15 11.59
N ASN A 96 -12.21 -6.21 12.32
CA ASN A 96 -12.40 -6.32 13.77
C ASN A 96 -11.12 -6.62 14.57
N LYS A 97 -9.96 -6.19 14.08
CA LYS A 97 -8.67 -6.28 14.80
C LYS A 97 -8.50 -5.08 15.71
N ASN A 98 -8.57 -5.33 17.01
CA ASN A 98 -8.33 -4.31 18.03
C ASN A 98 -7.42 -4.89 19.13
N PRO A 99 -6.21 -4.36 19.33
CA PRO A 99 -5.27 -4.85 20.34
C PRO A 99 -5.65 -4.40 21.76
N GLN A 100 -6.67 -3.54 21.93
CA GLN A 100 -7.20 -3.09 23.23
C GLN A 100 -6.09 -2.56 24.17
N VAL A 101 -5.20 -1.75 23.62
CA VAL A 101 -4.01 -1.27 24.35
C VAL A 101 -4.37 -0.06 25.21
N GLY A 102 -4.20 -0.18 26.53
CA GLY A 102 -4.47 0.86 27.52
C GLY A 102 -3.23 1.36 28.27
N LEU A 103 -3.45 2.08 29.38
CA LEU A 103 -2.39 2.64 30.24
C LEU A 103 -1.46 1.56 30.81
N ASP A 104 -1.99 0.37 31.10
CA ASP A 104 -1.24 -0.79 31.59
C ASP A 104 -0.09 -1.18 30.63
N PHE A 105 -0.28 -1.00 29.32
CA PHE A 105 0.76 -1.26 28.33
C PHE A 105 1.94 -0.32 28.50
N ILE A 106 1.68 0.96 28.76
CA ILE A 106 2.73 1.98 28.96
C ILE A 106 3.57 1.61 30.18
N GLU A 107 2.94 1.26 31.30
CA GLU A 107 3.63 0.87 32.53
C GLU A 107 4.53 -0.35 32.33
N ARG A 108 3.99 -1.40 31.69
CA ARG A 108 4.76 -2.62 31.37
C ARG A 108 5.94 -2.32 30.44
N LYS A 109 5.74 -1.49 29.41
CA LYS A 109 6.82 -1.13 28.47
C LYS A 109 7.86 -0.23 29.12
N ARG A 110 7.49 0.74 29.93
CA ARG A 110 8.43 1.59 30.69
C ARG A 110 9.28 0.78 31.66
N LYS A 111 8.69 -0.19 32.37
CA LYS A 111 9.46 -1.12 33.23
C LYS A 111 10.50 -1.90 32.42
N LYS A 112 10.16 -2.34 31.21
CA LYS A 112 11.10 -3.00 30.30
C LYS A 112 12.17 -2.03 29.78
N GLN A 113 11.79 -0.83 29.36
CA GLN A 113 12.72 0.19 28.87
C GLN A 113 13.76 0.60 29.93
N LYS A 114 13.35 0.78 31.19
CA LYS A 114 14.25 1.03 32.33
C LYS A 114 15.27 -0.09 32.52
N LYS A 115 14.81 -1.35 32.47
CA LYS A 115 15.71 -2.52 32.55
C LYS A 115 16.70 -2.59 31.40
N LEU A 116 16.35 -2.00 30.25
CA LEU A 116 17.20 -1.95 29.05
C LEU A 116 18.05 -0.68 28.97
N GLY A 117 17.94 0.25 29.93
CA GLY A 117 18.66 1.54 29.90
C GLY A 117 18.23 2.48 28.77
N ILE A 118 17.06 2.28 28.16
CA ILE A 118 16.52 3.17 27.12
C ILE A 118 16.02 4.47 27.76
N ILE A 119 15.45 4.37 28.97
CA ILE A 119 15.02 5.47 29.85
C ILE A 119 15.40 5.15 31.29
#